data_AF-A0A182XWU5-F1
#
_entry.id   AF-A0A182XWU5-F1
#
_cell.length_a   1.000
_cell.length_b   1.000
_cell.length_c   1.000
_cell.angle_alpha   90.00
_cell.angle_beta   90.00
_cell.angle_gamma   90.00
#
_symmetry.space_group_name_H-M   'P 1'
#
loop_
_entity.id
_entity.type
_entity.pdbx_description
1 polymer ?
#
loop_
_entity_poly.entity_id
_entity_poly.type
_entity_poly.pdbx_seq_one_letter_code
_entity_poly.pdbx_strand_id
1 'polypeptide(L)'
;MRLHEDNQGRKLSTSEWYDNMSDDDRDIDIESDDGDDSDNTKSQSRSGAGSQFYSQAEKRAHHNALERKRRDHIKDSFTALRDSVPSLQGEKASRAQILKKAAEYIQFMRRKNNSHQHDIDDLRRQNNKLETEIRDLELARASGKYGGDGVDLGLSFQDGSRGSDSSDIDEVVPKNNNNNGMGARRNKKMKTNANY
;
A
#
# COMPACT_ATOMS: atom_id res chain seq x y z
N MET A 1 2.51 7.69 -59.77
CA MET A 1 3.68 8.07 -58.95
C MET A 1 3.37 9.46 -58.38
N ARG A 2 2.70 9.56 -57.22
CA ARG A 2 3.26 9.88 -55.88
C ARG A 2 4.44 10.87 -55.93
N LEU A 3 4.16 12.12 -55.61
CA LEU A 3 5.13 13.06 -55.03
C LEU A 3 4.80 13.12 -53.53
N HIS A 4 5.61 12.49 -52.70
CA HIS A 4 5.63 12.72 -51.25
C HIS A 4 6.59 13.89 -51.03
N GLU A 5 6.08 15.02 -50.54
CA GLU A 5 6.89 16.10 -50.02
C GLU A 5 7.50 15.65 -48.68
N ASP A 6 8.81 15.43 -48.69
CA ASP A 6 9.59 15.16 -47.50
C ASP A 6 9.71 16.45 -46.67
N ASN A 7 8.77 16.66 -45.75
CA ASN A 7 8.91 17.63 -44.66
C ASN A 7 9.90 17.10 -43.60
N GLN A 8 11.19 17.18 -43.94
CA GLN A 8 12.27 16.94 -42.98
C GLN A 8 12.36 18.15 -42.05
N GLY A 9 11.82 18.01 -40.84
CA GLY A 9 11.86 19.05 -39.81
C GLY A 9 13.27 19.56 -39.57
N ARG A 10 13.54 20.82 -39.96
CA ARG A 10 14.79 21.51 -39.67
C ARG A 10 15.01 21.55 -38.17
N LYS A 11 16.20 21.13 -37.72
CA LYS A 11 16.64 21.35 -36.35
C LYS A 11 17.11 22.80 -36.22
N LEU A 12 16.44 23.55 -35.34
CA LEU A 12 16.80 24.93 -34.99
C LEU A 12 18.21 24.98 -34.40
N SER A 13 18.97 26.00 -34.81
CA SER A 13 20.30 26.31 -34.25
C SER A 13 20.18 26.71 -32.78
N THR A 14 21.24 26.51 -31.99
CA THR A 14 21.28 26.98 -30.59
C THR A 14 20.99 28.47 -30.48
N SER A 15 21.41 29.29 -31.45
CA SER A 15 21.05 30.72 -31.45
C SER A 15 19.56 30.96 -31.71
N GLU A 16 18.96 30.21 -32.63
CA GLU A 16 17.53 30.32 -32.96
C GLU A 16 16.62 29.82 -31.82
N TRP A 17 17.11 28.89 -30.98
CA TRP A 17 16.41 28.45 -29.77
C TRP A 17 16.31 29.55 -28.70
N TYR A 18 17.30 30.44 -28.60
CA TYR A 18 17.27 31.57 -27.65
C TYR A 18 16.35 32.71 -28.11
N ASP A 19 16.23 32.91 -29.41
CA ASP A 19 15.35 33.94 -30.00
C ASP A 19 13.87 33.51 -30.05
N ASN A 20 13.58 32.21 -30.11
CA ASN A 20 12.22 31.67 -30.13
C ASN A 20 11.66 31.31 -28.74
N MET A 21 12.40 31.58 -27.66
CA MET A 21 11.86 31.52 -26.29
C MET A 21 11.15 32.84 -25.98
N SER A 22 9.88 32.75 -25.58
CA SER A 22 9.07 33.91 -25.15
C SER A 22 9.75 34.59 -23.96
N ASP A 23 9.66 35.91 -23.83
CA ASP A 23 10.28 36.64 -22.71
C ASP A 23 9.80 36.14 -21.33
N ASP A 24 8.59 35.54 -21.24
CA ASP A 24 8.06 34.86 -20.04
C ASP A 24 8.90 33.65 -19.57
N ASP A 25 9.67 33.00 -20.46
CA ASP A 25 10.54 31.86 -20.10
C ASP A 25 11.96 32.29 -19.68
N ARG A 26 12.31 33.59 -19.84
CA ARG A 26 13.62 34.14 -19.44
C ARG A 26 13.67 34.50 -17.96
N ASP A 27 12.52 34.77 -17.36
CA ASP A 27 12.36 35.17 -15.97
C ASP A 27 11.96 33.99 -15.06
N ILE A 28 12.66 32.85 -15.20
CA ILE A 28 12.62 31.84 -14.13
C ILE A 28 13.51 32.39 -13.00
N ASP A 29 12.89 33.13 -12.08
CA ASP A 29 13.43 33.39 -10.75
C ASP A 29 13.65 32.05 -10.06
N ILE A 30 14.86 31.51 -10.23
CA ILE A 30 15.35 30.38 -9.46
C ILE A 30 15.73 30.95 -8.09
N GLU A 31 14.72 31.19 -7.25
CA GLU A 31 14.96 31.35 -5.82
C GLU A 31 15.50 30.00 -5.30
N SER A 32 16.81 29.83 -5.44
CA SER A 32 17.58 28.91 -4.62
C SER A 32 17.53 29.44 -3.20
N ASP A 33 16.49 29.03 -2.47
CA ASP A 33 16.53 28.95 -1.02
C ASP A 33 17.58 27.91 -0.62
N ASP A 34 18.83 28.36 -0.58
CA ASP A 34 19.91 27.76 0.17
C ASP A 34 20.67 28.94 0.80
N GLY A 35 20.44 29.16 2.10
CA GLY A 35 21.08 30.22 2.86
C GLY A 35 22.61 30.20 2.79
N ASP A 36 23.15 31.42 2.95
CA ASP A 36 24.56 31.82 3.08
C ASP A 36 25.31 32.08 1.76
N ASP A 37 24.96 33.21 1.13
CA ASP A 37 25.80 33.91 0.16
C ASP A 37 26.86 34.72 0.92
N SER A 38 27.98 34.08 1.22
CA SER A 38 29.19 34.78 1.67
C SER A 38 29.84 35.48 0.48
N ASP A 39 29.44 36.73 0.26
CA ASP A 39 30.00 37.70 -0.68
C ASP A 39 31.54 37.75 -0.61
N ASN A 40 32.20 37.25 -1.66
CA ASN A 40 33.64 37.39 -1.87
C ASN A 40 33.97 38.79 -2.38
N THR A 41 33.77 39.80 -1.53
CA THR A 41 34.33 41.14 -1.75
C THR A 41 34.98 41.69 -0.48
N LYS A 42 36.27 41.36 -0.35
CA LYS A 42 37.31 42.26 0.21
C LYS A 42 37.08 42.76 1.65
N SER A 43 37.62 42.04 2.64
CA SER A 43 38.16 42.71 3.84
C SER A 43 39.15 41.83 4.60
N GLN A 44 40.09 42.53 5.22
CA GLN A 44 41.31 42.00 5.81
C GLN A 44 41.04 41.04 6.98
N SER A 45 41.98 40.10 7.14
CA SER A 45 42.44 39.53 8.41
C SER A 45 41.42 39.43 9.55
N ARG A 46 41.04 38.19 9.90
CA ARG A 46 41.19 37.68 11.27
C ARG A 46 40.91 36.19 11.35
N SER A 47 41.95 35.48 11.80
CA SER A 47 41.93 34.18 12.44
C SER A 47 40.61 33.83 13.14
N GLY A 48 39.90 32.83 12.59
CA GLY A 48 38.77 32.16 13.20
C GLY A 48 38.81 30.68 12.81
N ALA A 49 39.22 29.85 13.76
CA ALA A 49 39.38 28.41 13.60
C ALA A 49 38.03 27.73 13.28
N GLY A 50 38.01 26.86 12.26
CA GLY A 50 37.00 25.81 12.15
C GLY A 50 36.30 25.65 10.80
N SER A 51 36.44 26.58 9.85
CA SER A 51 35.86 26.38 8.51
C SER A 51 36.70 25.37 7.73
N GLN A 52 36.25 24.11 7.70
CA GLN A 52 36.77 23.08 6.80
C GLN A 52 36.51 23.56 5.37
N PHE A 53 37.48 24.26 4.78
CA PHE A 53 37.48 24.62 3.37
C PHE A 53 37.64 23.34 2.55
N TYR A 54 36.54 22.61 2.36
CA TYR A 54 36.47 21.50 1.43
C TYR A 54 36.87 22.02 0.04
N SER A 55 37.87 21.39 -0.55
CA SER A 55 38.22 21.56 -1.95
C SER A 55 36.98 21.38 -2.84
N GLN A 56 36.97 21.98 -4.03
CA GLN A 56 35.87 21.82 -4.97
C GLN A 56 35.60 20.33 -5.30
N ALA A 57 36.64 19.49 -5.24
CA ALA A 57 36.52 18.04 -5.38
C ALA A 57 35.78 17.41 -4.19
N GLU A 58 36.08 17.81 -2.96
CA GLU A 58 35.41 17.32 -1.75
C GLU A 58 33.94 17.75 -1.68
N LYS A 59 33.61 18.99 -2.07
CA LYS A 59 32.21 19.44 -2.17
C LYS A 59 31.41 18.59 -3.15
N ARG A 60 31.97 18.29 -4.34
CA ARG A 60 31.34 17.38 -5.32
C ARG A 60 31.21 15.95 -4.77
N ALA A 61 32.24 15.44 -4.09
CA ALA A 61 32.21 14.11 -3.50
C ALA A 61 31.12 13.99 -2.42
N HIS A 62 31.01 15.01 -1.55
CA HIS A 62 29.98 15.09 -0.51
C HIS A 62 28.58 15.13 -1.11
N HIS A 63 28.33 16.00 -2.11
CA HIS A 63 27.06 16.05 -2.81
C HIS A 63 26.68 14.68 -3.42
N ASN A 64 27.63 14.02 -4.10
CA ASN A 64 27.41 12.68 -4.66
C ASN A 64 27.11 11.62 -3.59
N ALA A 65 27.69 11.76 -2.40
CA ALA A 65 27.43 10.85 -1.28
C ALA A 65 26.02 11.04 -0.72
N LEU A 66 25.59 12.29 -0.49
CA LEU A 66 24.23 12.60 -0.06
C LEU A 66 23.18 12.12 -1.05
N GLU A 67 23.43 12.33 -2.34
CA GLU A 67 22.51 11.96 -3.40
C GLU A 67 22.41 10.43 -3.56
N ARG A 68 23.50 9.67 -3.33
CA ARG A 68 23.42 8.20 -3.19
C ARG A 68 22.52 7.79 -2.02
N LYS A 69 22.74 8.37 -0.83
CA LYS A 69 21.93 8.08 0.36
C LYS A 69 20.45 8.36 0.11
N ARG A 70 20.11 9.47 -0.54
CA ARG A 70 18.74 9.79 -0.95
C ARG A 70 18.15 8.71 -1.86
N ARG A 71 18.89 8.27 -2.89
CA ARG A 71 18.42 7.22 -3.80
C ARG A 71 18.20 5.88 -3.10
N ASP A 72 19.05 5.53 -2.13
CA ASP A 72 18.90 4.31 -1.35
C ASP A 72 17.62 4.37 -0.51
N HIS A 73 17.34 5.50 0.17
CA HIS A 73 16.09 5.68 0.90
C HIS A 73 14.85 5.54 -0.01
N ILE A 74 14.88 6.15 -1.21
CA ILE A 74 13.79 6.02 -2.18
C ILE A 74 13.61 4.54 -2.61
N LYS A 75 14.72 3.83 -2.82
CA LYS A 75 14.68 2.40 -3.17
C LYS A 75 14.06 1.56 -2.07
N ASP A 76 14.34 1.86 -0.81
CA ASP A 76 13.75 1.20 0.34
C ASP A 76 12.24 1.50 0.42
N SER A 77 11.82 2.75 0.21
CA SER A 77 10.39 3.11 0.14
C SER A 77 9.65 2.38 -0.98
N PHE A 78 10.26 2.22 -2.16
CA PHE A 78 9.68 1.43 -3.25
C PHE A 78 9.57 -0.07 -2.90
N THR A 79 10.52 -0.59 -2.14
CA THR A 79 10.49 -2.00 -1.68
C THR A 79 9.36 -2.19 -0.68
N ALA A 80 9.23 -1.32 0.31
CA ALA A 80 8.14 -1.35 1.28
C ALA A 80 6.76 -1.19 0.61
N LEU A 81 6.66 -0.30 -0.39
CA LEU A 81 5.43 -0.13 -1.16
C LEU A 81 5.07 -1.39 -1.95
N ARG A 82 6.04 -2.03 -2.61
CA ARG A 82 5.83 -3.30 -3.32
C ARG A 82 5.28 -4.37 -2.35
N ASP A 83 5.88 -4.50 -1.18
CA ASP A 83 5.53 -5.54 -0.21
C ASP A 83 4.15 -5.31 0.41
N SER A 84 3.66 -4.07 0.41
CA SER A 84 2.32 -3.71 0.88
C SER A 84 1.21 -3.98 -0.12
N VAL A 85 1.55 -4.24 -1.40
CA VAL A 85 0.57 -4.51 -2.47
C VAL A 85 0.53 -6.01 -2.77
N PRO A 86 -0.55 -6.73 -2.42
CA PRO A 86 -0.60 -8.20 -2.51
C PRO A 86 -0.25 -8.76 -3.90
N SER A 87 -0.67 -8.08 -4.97
CA SER A 87 -0.40 -8.52 -6.35
C SER A 87 1.05 -8.35 -6.80
N LEU A 88 1.91 -7.75 -5.99
CA LEU A 88 3.34 -7.52 -6.30
C LEU A 88 4.27 -8.31 -5.38
N GLN A 89 3.74 -8.99 -4.37
CA GLN A 89 4.54 -9.75 -3.41
C GLN A 89 5.24 -10.93 -4.10
N GLY A 90 6.55 -11.06 -3.88
CA GLY A 90 7.34 -12.14 -4.46
C GLY A 90 7.70 -11.97 -5.95
N GLU A 91 7.22 -10.92 -6.61
CA GLU A 91 7.48 -10.66 -8.03
C GLU A 91 8.49 -9.53 -8.25
N LYS A 92 9.24 -9.60 -9.35
CA LYS A 92 10.07 -8.49 -9.83
C LYS A 92 9.17 -7.48 -10.54
N ALA A 93 8.99 -6.30 -9.96
CA ALA A 93 8.19 -5.22 -10.53
C ALA A 93 9.04 -3.97 -10.77
N SER A 94 8.85 -3.31 -11.92
CA SER A 94 9.45 -2.01 -12.19
C SER A 94 8.82 -0.89 -11.33
N ARG A 95 9.52 0.24 -11.16
CA ARG A 95 8.98 1.40 -10.42
C ARG A 95 7.62 1.86 -10.96
N ALA A 96 7.47 1.92 -12.29
CA ALA A 96 6.20 2.29 -12.91
C ALA A 96 5.08 1.29 -12.60
N GLN A 97 5.37 -0.01 -12.62
CA GLN A 97 4.40 -1.04 -12.25
C GLN A 97 4.02 -0.95 -10.77
N ILE A 98 4.98 -0.70 -9.87
CA ILE A 98 4.71 -0.53 -8.44
C ILE A 98 3.72 0.61 -8.21
N LEU A 99 3.96 1.78 -8.82
CA LEU A 99 3.06 2.93 -8.71
C LEU A 99 1.67 2.62 -9.28
N LYS A 100 1.60 2.02 -10.47
CA LYS A 100 0.34 1.67 -11.12
C LYS A 100 -0.48 0.70 -10.26
N LYS A 101 0.13 -0.40 -9.80
CA LYS A 101 -0.55 -1.41 -8.98
C LYS A 101 -0.91 -0.90 -7.59
N ALA A 102 -0.10 -0.03 -6.99
CA ALA A 102 -0.46 0.63 -5.74
C ALA A 102 -1.71 1.51 -5.91
N ALA A 103 -1.78 2.31 -6.97
CA ALA A 103 -2.96 3.13 -7.26
C ALA A 103 -4.22 2.27 -7.50
N GLU A 104 -4.10 1.20 -8.30
CA GLU A 104 -5.18 0.23 -8.52
C GLU A 104 -5.64 -0.40 -7.19
N TYR A 105 -4.70 -0.79 -6.33
CA TYR A 105 -5.01 -1.41 -5.05
C TYR A 105 -5.70 -0.45 -4.07
N ILE A 106 -5.30 0.82 -4.02
CA ILE A 106 -5.99 1.85 -3.22
C ILE A 106 -7.44 2.00 -3.68
N GLN A 107 -7.69 2.08 -4.99
CA GLN A 107 -9.05 2.18 -5.53
C GLN A 107 -9.89 0.93 -5.24
N PHE A 108 -9.28 -0.25 -5.34
CA PHE A 108 -9.91 -1.51 -4.97
C PHE A 108 -10.30 -1.53 -3.49
N MET A 109 -9.38 -1.20 -2.59
CA MET A 109 -9.64 -1.19 -1.14
C MET A 109 -10.70 -0.17 -0.75
N ARG A 110 -10.75 1.00 -1.40
CA ARG A 110 -11.83 1.98 -1.20
C ARG A 110 -13.21 1.40 -1.54
N ARG A 111 -13.34 0.77 -2.71
CA ARG A 111 -14.61 0.12 -3.12
C ARG A 111 -14.99 -1.02 -2.19
N LYS A 112 -14.01 -1.86 -1.80
CA LYS A 112 -14.21 -2.97 -0.88
C LYS A 112 -14.68 -2.50 0.50
N ASN A 113 -14.04 -1.47 1.06
CA ASN A 113 -14.44 -0.90 2.34
C ASN A 113 -15.85 -0.29 2.29
N ASN A 114 -16.22 0.38 1.19
CA ASN A 114 -17.58 0.91 1.02
C ASN A 114 -18.62 -0.21 0.97
N SER A 115 -18.34 -1.31 0.25
CA SER A 115 -19.22 -2.49 0.24
C SER A 115 -19.40 -3.06 1.63
N HIS A 116 -18.31 -3.25 2.37
CA HIS A 116 -18.38 -3.74 3.76
C HIS A 116 -19.15 -2.79 4.67
N GLN A 117 -19.03 -1.47 4.46
CA GLN A 117 -19.82 -0.50 5.22
C GLN A 117 -21.32 -0.64 4.93
N HIS A 118 -21.70 -0.84 3.67
CA HIS A 118 -23.09 -1.14 3.31
C HIS A 118 -23.58 -2.43 3.97
N ASP A 119 -22.79 -3.51 3.92
CA ASP A 119 -23.14 -4.79 4.56
C ASP A 119 -23.35 -4.61 6.08
N ILE A 120 -22.48 -3.84 6.74
CA ILE A 120 -22.59 -3.51 8.16
C ILE A 120 -23.89 -2.75 8.45
N ASP A 121 -24.24 -1.76 7.64
CA ASP A 121 -25.44 -0.94 7.84
C ASP A 121 -26.72 -1.75 7.57
N ASP A 122 -26.69 -2.66 6.60
CA ASP A 122 -27.79 -3.59 6.31
C ASP A 122 -28.02 -4.55 7.49
N LEU A 123 -26.95 -5.16 8.01
CA LEU A 123 -27.04 -6.05 9.17
C LEU A 123 -27.52 -5.30 10.42
N ARG A 124 -27.08 -4.06 10.63
CA ARG A 124 -27.58 -3.22 11.73
C ARG A 124 -29.08 -2.94 11.59
N ARG A 125 -29.56 -2.63 10.39
CA ARG A 125 -31.00 -2.44 10.13
C ARG A 125 -31.81 -3.69 10.41
N GLN A 126 -31.31 -4.86 9.98
CA GLN A 126 -31.95 -6.14 10.24
C GLN A 126 -32.00 -6.47 11.73
N ASN A 127 -30.87 -6.30 12.45
CA ASN A 127 -30.82 -6.52 13.89
C ASN A 127 -31.79 -5.60 14.65
N ASN A 128 -31.83 -4.30 14.34
CA ASN A 128 -32.77 -3.37 14.97
C ASN A 128 -34.24 -3.77 14.74
N LYS A 129 -34.55 -4.29 13.55
CA LYS A 129 -35.90 -4.79 13.23
C LYS A 129 -36.25 -6.00 14.10
N LEU A 130 -35.35 -6.99 14.14
CA LEU A 130 -35.54 -8.20 14.96
C LEU A 130 -35.62 -7.88 16.45
N GLU A 131 -34.79 -6.97 16.96
CA GLU A 131 -34.83 -6.52 18.35
C GLU A 131 -36.17 -5.84 18.70
N THR A 132 -36.74 -5.11 17.74
CA THR A 132 -38.07 -4.50 17.92
C THR A 132 -39.17 -5.55 17.92
N GLU A 133 -39.14 -6.52 16.99
CA GLU A 133 -40.08 -7.63 16.96
C GLU A 133 -40.03 -8.49 18.23
N ILE A 134 -38.82 -8.78 18.73
CA ILE A 134 -38.63 -9.50 20.00
C ILE A 134 -39.25 -8.72 21.15
N ARG A 135 -38.97 -7.41 21.26
CA ARG A 135 -39.55 -6.56 22.31
C ARG A 135 -41.07 -6.55 22.27
N ASP A 136 -41.67 -6.43 21.09
CA ASP A 136 -43.12 -6.41 20.94
C ASP A 136 -43.75 -7.76 21.32
N LEU A 137 -43.11 -8.88 20.97
CA LEU A 137 -43.53 -10.22 21.36
C LEU A 137 -43.39 -10.46 22.87
N GLU A 138 -42.31 -9.98 23.48
CA GLU A 138 -42.11 -10.04 24.93
C GLU A 138 -43.18 -9.23 25.68
N LEU A 139 -43.52 -8.04 25.18
CA LEU A 139 -44.60 -7.23 25.72
C LEU A 139 -45.96 -7.92 25.57
N ALA A 140 -46.26 -8.48 24.40
CA ALA A 140 -47.52 -9.22 24.16
C ALA A 140 -47.63 -10.48 25.03
N ARG A 141 -46.51 -11.17 25.28
CA ARG A 141 -46.44 -12.30 26.21
C ARG A 141 -46.66 -11.86 27.66
N ALA A 142 -46.05 -10.75 28.07
CA ALA A 142 -46.21 -10.19 29.41
C ALA A 142 -47.62 -9.61 29.65
N SER A 143 -48.29 -9.09 28.61
CA SER A 143 -49.63 -8.50 28.71
C SER A 143 -50.76 -9.54 28.82
N GLY A 144 -50.46 -10.84 28.91
CA GLY A 144 -51.44 -11.86 29.30
C GLY A 144 -52.60 -12.06 28.33
N LYS A 145 -52.43 -11.79 27.02
CA LYS A 145 -53.44 -12.11 25.98
C LYS A 145 -53.47 -13.58 25.54
N TYR A 146 -52.80 -14.46 26.29
CA TYR A 146 -52.96 -15.92 26.25
C TYR A 146 -53.20 -16.44 27.67
N GLY A 147 -54.35 -16.09 28.23
CA GLY A 147 -54.93 -16.76 29.39
C GLY A 147 -56.32 -17.27 29.00
N GLY A 148 -56.45 -18.59 28.81
CA GLY A 148 -57.75 -19.25 28.67
C GLY A 148 -57.83 -20.21 27.48
N ASP A 149 -57.12 -21.33 27.54
CA ASP A 149 -57.77 -22.62 27.75
C ASP A 149 -56.72 -23.73 27.80
N GLY A 150 -56.78 -24.51 28.87
CA GLY A 150 -56.10 -25.79 28.95
C GLY A 150 -56.70 -26.73 27.92
N VAL A 151 -56.11 -26.76 26.73
CA VAL A 151 -56.14 -27.96 25.89
C VAL A 151 -54.87 -28.74 26.22
N ASP A 152 -55.09 -29.79 26.99
CA ASP A 152 -54.21 -30.94 27.17
C ASP A 152 -53.76 -31.45 25.79
N LEU A 153 -52.68 -30.86 25.25
CA LEU A 153 -51.92 -31.47 24.17
C LEU A 153 -51.09 -32.57 24.83
N GLY A 154 -51.69 -33.76 24.93
CA GLY A 154 -51.11 -34.99 25.44
C GLY A 154 -49.81 -35.38 24.73
N LEU A 155 -48.74 -34.66 25.02
CA LEU A 155 -47.38 -35.02 24.69
C LEU A 155 -46.89 -35.90 25.82
N SER A 156 -47.21 -37.19 25.68
CA SER A 156 -46.62 -38.27 26.45
C SER A 156 -45.10 -38.15 26.40
N PHE A 157 -44.51 -37.79 27.55
CA PHE A 157 -43.08 -37.96 27.79
C PHE A 157 -42.79 -39.46 27.78
N GLN A 158 -42.47 -40.00 26.61
CA GLN A 158 -41.87 -41.32 26.51
C GLN A 158 -40.36 -41.16 26.71
N ASP A 159 -39.94 -41.37 27.95
CA ASP A 159 -38.57 -41.71 28.28
C ASP A 159 -38.15 -42.92 27.41
N GLY A 160 -37.21 -42.64 26.51
CA GLY A 160 -36.80 -43.53 25.43
C GLY A 160 -35.31 -43.38 25.17
N SER A 161 -34.51 -43.69 26.18
CA SER A 161 -33.08 -43.99 26.01
C SER A 161 -32.87 -45.06 24.92
N ARG A 162 -32.20 -44.70 23.82
CA ARG A 162 -31.52 -45.52 22.78
C ARG A 162 -31.13 -44.56 21.64
N GLY A 163 -29.87 -44.20 21.42
CA GLY A 163 -28.78 -45.04 20.93
C GLY A 163 -28.32 -44.46 19.59
N SER A 164 -27.01 -44.26 19.43
CA SER A 164 -26.32 -43.68 18.26
C SER A 164 -26.86 -44.14 16.90
N ASP A 165 -26.85 -43.23 15.92
CA ASP A 165 -26.17 -43.52 14.65
C ASP A 165 -25.64 -42.25 13.99
N SER A 166 -24.45 -42.39 13.45
CA SER A 166 -23.63 -41.41 12.76
C SER A 166 -23.96 -41.46 11.27
N SER A 167 -24.10 -40.31 10.63
CA SER A 167 -23.91 -40.23 9.18
C SER A 167 -23.23 -38.93 8.81
N ASP A 168 -22.04 -39.11 8.25
CA ASP A 168 -21.12 -38.14 7.70
C ASP A 168 -21.79 -37.09 6.79
N ILE A 169 -21.45 -35.82 7.00
CA ILE A 169 -21.57 -34.79 5.96
C ILE A 169 -20.17 -34.26 5.67
N ASP A 170 -19.76 -34.34 4.41
CA ASP A 170 -18.47 -33.89 3.90
C ASP A 170 -18.34 -32.36 3.98
N GLU A 171 -17.60 -31.86 4.97
CA GLU A 171 -17.16 -30.48 5.05
C GLU A 171 -15.86 -30.29 4.24
N VAL A 172 -15.99 -29.71 3.05
CA VAL A 172 -14.86 -29.36 2.19
C VAL A 172 -14.20 -28.07 2.71
N VAL A 173 -13.29 -28.21 3.66
CA VAL A 173 -12.44 -27.11 4.14
C VAL A 173 -11.29 -26.85 3.15
N PRO A 174 -11.12 -25.62 2.61
CA PRO A 174 -9.93 -25.28 1.85
C PRO A 174 -8.72 -25.15 2.79
N LYS A 175 -7.67 -25.92 2.50
CA LYS A 175 -6.40 -25.97 3.26
C LYS A 175 -5.72 -24.60 3.30
N ASN A 176 -5.88 -23.89 4.41
CA ASN A 176 -5.06 -22.75 4.80
C ASN A 176 -3.70 -23.25 5.30
N ASN A 177 -2.67 -23.15 4.48
CA ASN A 177 -1.34 -23.70 4.76
C ASN A 177 -0.44 -22.64 5.41
N ASN A 178 -0.64 -22.40 6.71
CA ASN A 178 0.25 -21.60 7.55
C ASN A 178 1.14 -22.51 8.39
N ASN A 179 2.35 -22.80 7.90
CA ASN A 179 3.39 -23.46 8.69
C ASN A 179 4.45 -22.44 9.12
N ASN A 180 4.38 -22.04 10.40
CA ASN A 180 5.52 -21.49 11.13
C ASN A 180 5.80 -22.38 12.34
N GLY A 181 7.00 -22.99 12.39
CA GLY A 181 7.64 -23.34 13.66
C GLY A 181 8.35 -24.69 13.73
N MET A 182 9.68 -24.61 13.85
CA MET A 182 10.58 -25.52 14.57
C MET A 182 11.32 -26.64 13.80
N GLY A 183 12.60 -26.36 13.52
CA GLY A 183 13.69 -27.23 13.98
C GLY A 183 14.14 -28.38 13.08
N ALA A 184 15.00 -28.11 12.10
CA ALA A 184 16.00 -29.09 11.65
C ALA A 184 17.23 -28.40 11.02
N ARG A 185 18.33 -28.37 11.78
CA ARG A 185 19.67 -27.99 11.33
C ARG A 185 20.10 -28.86 10.14
N ARG A 186 20.57 -28.25 9.05
CA ARG A 186 21.42 -28.94 8.05
C ARG A 186 22.56 -28.04 7.62
N ASN A 187 23.76 -28.35 8.11
CA ASN A 187 25.01 -27.76 7.64
C ASN A 187 25.26 -28.18 6.18
N LYS A 188 25.53 -27.23 5.29
CA LYS A 188 26.07 -27.51 3.96
C LYS A 188 27.48 -26.92 3.86
N LYS A 189 28.48 -27.80 3.79
CA LYS A 189 29.90 -27.47 3.65
C LYS A 189 30.15 -26.73 2.32
N MET A 190 31.02 -25.74 2.39
CA MET A 190 31.62 -25.03 1.25
C MET A 190 32.30 -26.02 0.30
N LYS A 191 32.10 -25.85 -1.00
CA LYS A 191 32.92 -26.47 -2.04
C LYS A 191 33.70 -25.36 -2.72
N THR A 192 34.99 -25.31 -2.39
CA THR A 192 36.01 -24.55 -3.10
C THR A 192 36.19 -25.17 -4.48
N ASN A 193 35.81 -24.46 -5.54
CA ASN A 193 36.35 -24.73 -6.87
C ASN A 193 37.49 -23.74 -7.10
N ALA A 194 38.68 -24.18 -6.75
CA ALA A 194 39.89 -23.75 -7.44
C ALA A 194 39.94 -24.55 -8.74
N ASN A 195 39.96 -23.87 -9.88
CA ASN A 195 40.58 -24.42 -11.07
C ASN A 195 41.45 -23.31 -11.67
N TYR A 196 42.64 -23.77 -12.05
CA TYR A 196 43.84 -23.05 -12.48
C TYR A 196 43.60 -21.92 -13.46
#